data_AF-A0AA37NKZ4-F1
#
_entry.id   AF-A0AA37NKZ4-F1
#
_cell.length_a   1.000
_cell.length_b   1.000
_cell.length_c   1.000
_cell.angle_alpha   90.00
_cell.angle_beta   90.00
_cell.angle_gamma   90.00
#
_symmetry.space_group_name_H-M   'P 1'
#
loop_
_entity.id
_entity.type
_entity.pdbx_description
1 polymer ?
#
loop_
_entity_poly.entity_id
_entity_poly.type
_entity_poly.pdbx_seq_one_letter_code
_entity_poly.pdbx_strand_id
1 'polypeptide(L)' 'MCPGDYIDERLYNYIADIIPPAYCSRDLMQRCDAIKNEGDVLYYITVYRTDDNQYLYLGVLPEFKQIRK' A
#
# COMPACT_ATOMS: atom_id res chain seq x y z
N MET A 1 9.73 7.70 8.75
CA MET A 1 9.84 6.44 8.00
C MET A 1 10.13 6.79 6.57
N CYS A 2 11.24 6.28 6.07
CA CYS A 2 11.67 6.37 4.69
C CYS A 2 11.22 5.11 3.93
N PRO A 3 10.93 5.21 2.62
CA PRO A 3 10.71 4.03 1.80
C PRO A 3 11.90 3.06 1.92
N GLY A 4 11.62 1.78 2.13
CA GLY A 4 12.61 0.74 2.41
C GLY A 4 12.83 0.47 3.91
N ASP A 5 12.22 1.24 4.81
CA ASP A 5 12.25 0.93 6.24
C ASP A 5 11.41 -0.32 6.55
N TYR A 6 11.96 -1.20 7.38
CA TYR A 6 11.19 -2.29 7.98
C TYR A 6 10.26 -1.75 9.05
N ILE A 7 9.05 -2.31 9.09
CA ILE A 7 7.98 -1.91 10.00
C ILE A 7 7.55 -3.10 10.84
N ASP A 8 7.07 -2.84 12.05
CA ASP A 8 6.53 -3.88 12.90
C ASP A 8 5.15 -4.36 12.40
N GLU A 9 4.78 -5.56 12.84
CA GLU A 9 3.52 -6.21 12.48
C GLU A 9 2.29 -5.37 12.86
N ARG A 10 2.33 -4.63 13.97
CA ARG A 10 1.18 -3.83 14.41
C ARG A 10 0.97 -2.66 13.46
N LEU A 11 2.04 -2.02 13.01
CA LEU A 11 1.98 -0.95 12.02
C LEU A 11 1.58 -1.50 10.64
N TYR A 12 2.10 -2.66 10.25
CA TYR A 12 1.64 -3.35 9.04
C TYR A 12 0.15 -3.65 9.11
N ASN A 13 -0.35 -4.29 10.16
CA ASN A 13 -1.76 -4.63 10.32
C ASN A 13 -2.64 -3.37 10.35
N TYR A 14 -2.20 -2.26 10.95
CA TYR A 14 -2.93 -0.99 10.88
C TYR A 14 -3.09 -0.47 9.44
N ILE A 15 -2.08 -0.70 8.58
CA ILE A 15 -2.10 -0.28 7.16
C ILE A 15 -2.82 -1.32 6.28
N ALA A 16 -2.63 -2.61 6.58
CA ALA A 16 -3.07 -3.79 5.82
C ALA A 16 -4.46 -4.29 6.20
N ASP A 17 -5.08 -3.80 7.27
CA ASP A 17 -6.53 -3.95 7.55
C ASP A 17 -7.40 -3.21 6.51
N ILE A 18 -6.76 -2.82 5.40
CA ILE A 18 -7.29 -1.91 4.43
C ILE A 18 -6.88 -2.38 3.04
N ILE A 19 -7.87 -2.26 2.14
CA ILE A 19 -8.14 -3.05 0.93
C ILE A 19 -6.87 -3.44 0.12
N PRO A 20 -6.78 -4.69 -0.38
CA PRO A 20 -5.71 -5.07 -1.31
C PRO A 20 -5.75 -4.18 -2.56
N PRO A 21 -4.61 -3.68 -3.05
CA PRO A 21 -4.51 -2.84 -4.23
C PRO A 21 -5.17 -3.48 -5.45
N ALA A 22 -5.67 -2.65 -6.38
CA ALA A 22 -6.39 -3.13 -7.56
C ALA A 22 -5.52 -4.03 -8.47
N TYR A 23 -4.20 -3.90 -8.39
CA TYR A 23 -3.24 -4.85 -8.95
C TYR A 23 -3.00 -5.96 -7.92
N CYS A 24 -3.72 -7.08 -8.06
CA CYS A 24 -3.70 -8.25 -7.16
C CYS A 24 -2.30 -8.90 -7.01
N SER A 25 -1.38 -8.25 -6.30
CA SER A 25 -0.18 -8.86 -5.76
C SER A 25 -0.50 -9.30 -4.33
N ARG A 26 -0.42 -10.60 -4.06
CA ARG A 26 -0.89 -11.22 -2.80
C ARG A 26 -0.26 -10.61 -1.55
N ASP A 27 0.94 -10.07 -1.69
CA ASP A 27 1.79 -9.64 -0.59
C ASP A 27 1.95 -8.11 -0.49
N LEU A 28 1.25 -7.37 -1.35
CA LEU A 28 1.29 -5.91 -1.37
C LEU A 28 -0.04 -5.38 -0.85
N MET A 29 0.03 -4.51 0.16
CA MET A 29 -1.15 -3.94 0.81
C MET A 29 -1.09 -2.43 0.75
N GLN A 30 -2.25 -1.80 0.58
CA GLN A 30 -2.39 -0.36 0.52
C GLN A 30 -3.42 0.13 1.51
N ARG A 31 -3.20 1.33 2.06
CA ARG A 31 -4.21 1.99 2.91
C ARG A 31 -5.44 2.35 2.07
N CYS A 32 -6.67 2.17 2.56
CA CYS A 32 -7.96 2.51 1.86
C CYS A 32 -7.96 3.93 1.37
N ASP A 33 -7.47 4.80 2.26
CA ASP A 33 -7.67 6.22 2.11
C ASP A 33 -6.47 6.78 1.37
N ALA A 34 -6.77 7.37 0.21
CA ALA A 34 -5.79 8.07 -0.56
C ALA A 34 -5.33 9.28 0.25
N ILE A 35 -4.02 9.38 0.48
CA ILE A 35 -3.44 10.56 1.14
C ILE A 35 -3.56 11.78 0.20
N LYS A 36 -3.54 11.52 -1.11
CA LYS A 36 -3.62 12.56 -2.14
C LYS A 36 -4.45 12.05 -3.31
N ASN A 37 -5.23 12.95 -3.91
CA ASN A 37 -6.02 12.70 -5.10
C ASN A 37 -5.71 13.80 -6.12
N GLU A 38 -5.18 13.42 -7.27
CA GLU A 38 -4.90 14.30 -8.41
C GLU A 38 -5.66 13.79 -9.63
N GLY A 39 -6.94 14.16 -9.72
CA GLY A 39 -7.80 13.81 -10.85
C GLY A 39 -8.03 12.30 -10.96
N ASP A 40 -7.27 11.66 -11.85
CA ASP A 40 -7.36 10.23 -12.13
C ASP A 40 -6.30 9.39 -11.38
N VAL A 41 -5.44 10.04 -10.59
CA VAL A 41 -4.39 9.38 -9.80
C VAL A 41 -4.69 9.52 -8.31
N LEU A 42 -4.76 8.40 -7.60
CA LEU A 42 -4.88 8.32 -6.15
C LEU A 42 -3.53 7.89 -5.58
N TYR A 43 -3.14 8.42 -4.43
CA TYR A 43 -1.85 8.10 -3.82
C TYR A 43 -2.06 7.42 -2.47
N TYR A 44 -1.53 6.23 -2.33
CA TYR A 44 -1.77 5.36 -1.17
C TYR A 44 -0.49 5.02 -0.43
N ILE A 45 -0.57 4.93 0.90
CA ILE A 45 0.50 4.29 1.67
C ILE A 45 0.56 2.83 1.24
N THR A 46 1.74 2.37 0.86
CA THR A 46 1.96 1.02 0.37
C THR A 46 2.97 0.30 1.23
N VAL A 47 2.65 -0.93 1.60
CA VAL A 47 3.50 -1.82 2.37
C VAL A 47 3.58 -3.17 1.68
N TYR A 48 4.69 -3.88 1.91
CA TYR A 48 4.94 -5.19 1.34
C TYR A 48 5.27 -6.18 2.45
N ARG A 49 4.67 -7.36 2.40
CA ARG A 49 5.03 -8.49 3.25
C ARG A 49 6.03 -9.37 2.50
N THR A 50 7.21 -9.53 3.07
CA THR A 50 8.23 -10.45 2.55
C THR A 50 7.91 -11.90 2.93
N ASP A 51 8.50 -12.85 2.21
CA ASP A 51 8.36 -14.29 2.50
C ASP A 51 8.86 -14.66 3.92
N ASP A 52 9.85 -13.91 4.43
CA ASP A 52 10.39 -14.06 5.78
C ASP A 52 9.50 -13.42 6.88
N ASN A 53 8.25 -13.07 6.53
CA ASN A 53 7.26 -12.44 7.40
C ASN A 53 7.72 -11.08 7.99
N GLN A 54 8.64 -10.39 7.30
CA GLN A 54 8.98 -9.01 7.58
C GLN A 54 8.11 -8.07 6.75
N TYR A 55 7.87 -6.87 7.27
CA TYR A 55 7.02 -5.89 6.63
C TYR A 55 7.86 -4.69 6.19
N LEU A 56 7.73 -4.31 4.93
CA LEU A 56 8.51 -3.25 4.32
C LEU A 56 7.59 -2.09 3.97
N TYR A 57 7.96 -0.89 4.39
CA TYR A 57 7.27 0.33 3.97
C TYR A 57 7.78 0.77 2.60
N LEU A 58 6.92 0.73 1.57
CA LEU A 58 7.28 1.11 0.21
C LEU A 58 7.06 2.60 -0.08
N GLY A 59 6.47 3.34 0.86
CA GLY A 59 6.16 4.74 0.69
C GLY A 59 4.76 4.98 0.13
N VAL A 60 4.59 6.15 -0.47
CA VAL A 60 3.32 6.57 -1.08
C VAL A 60 3.41 6.30 -2.58
N LEU A 61 2.62 5.35 -3.06
CA LEU A 61 2.60 4.96 -4.47
C LEU A 61 1.30 5.42 -5.15
N PRO A 62 1.37 5.82 -6.43
CA PRO A 62 0.18 6.15 -7.20
C PRO A 62 -0.58 4.88 -7.63
N GLU A 63 -1.89 4.90 -7.48
CA GLU A 63 -2.82 3.99 -8.12
C GLU A 63 -3.68 4.81 -9.11
N PHE A 64 -3.66 4.38 -10.37
CA PHE A 64 -4.46 4.98 -11.42
C PHE A 64 -5.88 4.42 -11.31
N LYS A 65 -6.89 5.30 -11.32
CA LYS A 65 -8.28 4.86 -11.36
C LYS A 65 -8.46 3.95 -12.58
N GLN A 66 -8.69 2.67 -12.35
CA GLN A 66 -8.94 1.74 -13.44
C GLN A 66 -10.29 2.11 -14.06
N ILE A 67 -10.25 2.74 -15.22
CA ILE A 67 -11.46 2.98 -16.02
C ILE A 67 -11.98 1.60 -16.39
N ARG A 68 -13.04 1.14 -15.69
CA ARG A 68 -13.83 -0.01 -16.13
C ARG A 68 -14.33 0.31 -17.54
N LYS A 69 -13.74 -0.35 -18.54
CA LYS A 69 -14.24 -0.37 -19.91
C LYS A 69 -15.40 -1.35 -20.01
#